data_AF-A0A316BQQ4-F1
#
_entry.id   AF-A0A316BQQ4-F1
#
_cell.length_a   1.000
_cell.length_b   1.000
_cell.length_c   1.000
_cell.angle_alpha   90.00
_cell.angle_beta   90.00
_cell.angle_gamma   90.00
#
_symmetry.space_group_name_H-M   'P 1'
#
loop_
_entity.id
_entity.type
_entity.pdbx_description
1 polymer ?
#
loop_
_entity_poly.entity_id
_entity_poly.type
_entity_poly.pdbx_seq_one_letter_code
_entity_poly.pdbx_strand_id
1 'polypeptide(L)' 'MALDPTKRMFRKSGPPNTVRPFQPTIDMNNQLPFEEKVLDALESIAVSLAAIDHNLEGILKRLNQK' A
#
# COMPACT_ATOMS: atom_id res chain seq x y z
N MET A 1 -18.94 -19.47 0.45
CA MET A 1 -19.05 -18.00 0.45
C MET A 1 -17.93 -17.44 -0.39
N ALA A 2 -18.22 -16.98 -1.60
CA ALA A 2 -17.22 -16.37 -2.48
C ALA A 2 -16.84 -14.99 -1.92
N LEU A 3 -15.54 -14.72 -1.80
CA LEU A 3 -15.03 -13.40 -1.44
C LEU A 3 -15.28 -12.47 -2.63
N ASP A 4 -16.13 -11.45 -2.42
CA ASP A 4 -16.37 -10.39 -3.39
C ASP A 4 -15.04 -9.64 -3.67
N PRO A 5 -14.50 -9.68 -4.90
CA PRO A 5 -13.22 -9.05 -5.23
C PRO A 5 -13.27 -7.52 -5.12
N THR A 6 -14.46 -6.92 -5.09
CA THR A 6 -14.65 -5.46 -4.94
C THR A 6 -14.60 -5.01 -3.48
N LYS A 7 -14.73 -5.93 -2.52
CA LYS A 7 -14.68 -5.66 -1.08
C LYS A 7 -13.32 -6.03 -0.50
N ARG A 8 -12.23 -5.53 -1.10
CA ARG A 8 -10.89 -5.58 -0.47
C ARG A 8 -10.88 -4.63 0.72
N MET A 9 -11.30 -5.12 1.88
CA MET A 9 -11.17 -4.38 3.12
C MET A 9 -9.68 -4.20 3.43
N PHE A 10 -9.16 -2.98 3.27
CA PHE A 10 -7.79 -2.67 3.66
C PHE A 10 -7.61 -3.01 5.14
N ARG A 11 -6.63 -3.86 5.46
CA ARG A 11 -6.36 -4.26 6.85
C ARG A 11 -5.87 -3.04 7.63
N LYS A 12 -6.70 -2.57 8.57
CA LYS A 12 -6.40 -1.43 9.46
C LYS A 12 -5.25 -1.71 10.44
N SER A 13 -4.88 -2.97 10.67
CA SER A 13 -3.82 -3.39 11.59
C SER A 13 -2.97 -4.51 11.00
N GLY A 14 -1.80 -4.75 11.58
CA GLY A 14 -0.71 -5.58 11.04
C GLY A 14 0.42 -5.70 12.07
N PRO A 15 1.44 -6.52 11.81
CA PRO A 15 2.52 -6.77 12.77
C PRO A 15 3.22 -5.49 13.24
N PRO A 16 3.80 -5.48 14.46
CA PRO A 16 4.56 -4.33 14.93
C PRO A 16 5.75 -4.03 14.00
N ASN A 17 6.01 -2.74 13.77
CA ASN A 17 7.07 -2.19 12.91
C ASN A 17 6.90 -2.47 11.41
N THR A 18 5.66 -2.60 10.93
CA THR A 18 5.36 -2.70 9.49
C THR A 18 4.91 -1.34 8.95
N VAL A 19 5.64 -0.79 7.99
CA VAL A 19 5.20 0.38 7.21
C VAL A 19 4.11 -0.07 6.26
N ARG A 20 2.97 0.62 6.25
CA ARG A 20 1.88 0.30 5.32
C ARG A 20 2.00 1.12 4.05
N PRO A 21 1.83 0.48 2.88
CA PRO A 21 1.51 1.21 1.66
C PRO A 21 0.19 1.98 1.89
N PHE A 22 0.23 3.25 1.55
CA PHE A 22 -0.81 4.29 1.62
C PHE A 22 -2.29 3.83 1.58
N GLN A 23 -3.16 4.59 2.27
CA GLN A 23 -4.60 4.51 2.10
C GLN A 23 -5.05 5.66 1.17
N PRO A 24 -5.52 5.36 -0.05
CA PRO A 24 -5.97 6.40 -0.96
C PRO A 24 -7.16 7.14 -0.36
N THR A 25 -6.98 8.43 -0.09
CA THR A 25 -8.10 9.39 0.00
C THR A 25 -8.65 9.55 -1.40
N ILE A 26 -9.58 8.66 -1.77
CA ILE A 26 -10.36 8.81 -3.01
C ILE A 26 -11.29 10.01 -2.79
N ASP A 27 -10.82 11.20 -3.14
CA ASP A 27 -11.71 12.35 -3.25
C ASP A 27 -12.51 12.18 -4.54
N MET A 28 -13.71 11.60 -4.42
CA MET A 28 -14.60 11.32 -5.56
C MET A 28 -15.06 12.58 -6.30
N ASN A 29 -14.82 13.78 -5.74
CA ASN A 29 -15.18 15.04 -6.37
C ASN A 29 -14.02 15.63 -7.20
N ASN A 30 -12.80 15.09 -7.09
CA ASN A 30 -11.64 15.64 -7.76
C ASN A 30 -11.49 15.04 -9.17
N GLN A 31 -12.10 15.69 -10.17
CA GLN A 31 -11.93 15.34 -11.58
C GLN A 31 -10.56 15.82 -12.09
N LEU A 32 -9.49 15.19 -11.61
CA LEU A 32 -8.17 15.40 -12.18
C LEU A 32 -8.17 14.95 -13.67
N PRO A 33 -7.42 15.64 -14.55
CA PRO A 33 -7.07 15.16 -15.89
C PRO A 33 -6.56 13.72 -15.86
N PHE A 34 -6.73 12.98 -16.96
CA PHE A 34 -6.37 11.56 -17.02
C PHE A 34 -4.88 11.33 -16.70
N GLU A 35 -4.02 12.20 -17.23
CA GLU A 35 -2.57 12.16 -17.03
C GLU A 35 -2.19 12.33 -15.55
N GLU A 36 -2.87 13.23 -14.84
CA GLU A 36 -2.64 13.47 -13.41
C GLU A 36 -3.10 12.27 -12.57
N LYS A 37 -4.20 11.61 -12.93
CA LYS A 37 -4.65 10.36 -12.29
C LYS A 37 -3.64 9.24 -12.48
N VAL A 38 -3.03 9.15 -13.66
CA VAL A 38 -2.00 8.15 -13.94
C VAL A 38 -0.76 8.43 -13.09
N LEU A 39 -0.32 9.68 -12.99
CA LEU A 39 0.81 10.06 -12.16
C LEU A 39 0.58 9.76 -10.67
N ASP A 40 -0.59 10.14 -10.14
CA ASP A 40 -0.97 9.87 -8.74
C ASP A 40 -1.03 8.36 -8.43
N ALA A 41 -1.56 7.57 -9.38
CA ALA A 41 -1.56 6.12 -9.27
C ALA A 41 -0.13 5.54 -9.27
N LEU A 42 0.74 6.04 -10.15
CA LEU A 42 2.14 5.59 -10.22
C LEU A 42 2.93 5.97 -8.96
N GLU A 43 2.71 7.17 -8.41
CA GLU A 43 3.31 7.60 -7.16
C GLU A 43 2.85 6.73 -5.98
N SER A 44 1.54 6.45 -5.93
CA SER A 44 0.96 5.54 -4.94
C SER A 44 1.55 4.13 -5.02
N ILE A 45 1.77 3.62 -6.23
CA ILE A 45 2.44 2.33 -6.46
C ILE A 45 3.88 2.38 -5.96
N ALA A 46 4.64 3.44 -6.29
CA ALA A 46 6.03 3.58 -5.88
C ALA A 46 6.19 3.62 -4.35
N VAL A 47 5.36 4.40 -3.65
CA VAL A 47 5.31 4.43 -2.17
C VAL A 47 5.00 3.04 -1.63
N SER A 48 4.10 2.32 -2.30
CA SER A 48 3.68 1.00 -1.84
C SER A 48 4.79 -0.03 -1.95
N LEU A 49 5.55 -0.01 -3.04
CA LEU A 49 6.70 -0.88 -3.24
C LEU A 49 7.81 -0.57 -2.23
N ALA A 50 8.12 0.71 -1.99
CA ALA A 50 9.10 1.11 -1.00
C ALA A 50 8.75 0.62 0.42
N ALA A 51 7.46 0.67 0.80
CA ALA A 51 7.00 0.13 2.07
C ALA A 51 7.19 -1.40 2.15
N ILE A 52 6.94 -2.12 1.05
CA ILE A 52 7.17 -3.58 0.98
C ILE A 52 8.66 -3.88 1.16
N ASP A 53 9.55 -3.21 0.42
CA ASP A 53 10.99 -3.41 0.50
C ASP A 53 11.52 -3.18 1.93
N HIS A 54 11.10 -2.07 2.55
CA HIS A 54 11.46 -1.78 3.94
C HIS A 54 11.04 -2.90 4.91
N ASN A 55 9.82 -3.42 4.74
CA ASN A 55 9.30 -4.49 5.59
C ASN A 55 10.08 -5.80 5.39
N LEU A 56 10.42 -6.13 4.15
CA LEU A 56 11.23 -7.31 3.81
C LEU A 56 12.62 -7.21 4.42
N GLU A 57 13.29 -6.05 4.32
CA GLU A 57 14.57 -5.82 5.00
C GLU A 57 14.46 -6.04 6.51
N GLY A 58 13.41 -5.51 7.14
CA GLY A 58 13.17 -5.68 8.57
C GLY A 58 12.93 -7.15 8.96
N ILE A 59 12.34 -7.96 8.09
CA ILE A 59 12.18 -9.40 8.30
C ILE A 59 13.52 -10.11 8.16
N LEU A 60 14.28 -9.84 7.10
CA LEU A 60 15.59 -10.44 6.85
C LEU A 60 16.57 -10.17 8.00
N LYS A 61 16.63 -8.92 8.49
CA LYS A 61 17.45 -8.57 9.66
C LYS A 61 17.08 -9.40 10.90
N ARG A 62 15.79 -9.61 11.16
CA ARG A 62 15.31 -10.41 12.30
C ARG A 62 15.59 -11.90 12.14
N LEU A 63 15.60 -12.42 10.92
CA LEU A 63 15.95 -13.82 10.64
C LEU A 63 17.45 -14.07 10.81
N ASN A 64 18.31 -13.14 10.38
CA ASN A 64 19.76 -13.28 10.46
C ASN A 64 20.35 -13.04 11.86
N GLN A 65 19.55 -12.56 12.82
CA GLN A 65 19.94 -12.34 14.21
C GLN A 65 19.54 -13.51 15.14
N LYS A 66 18.92 -14.56 14.59
CA LYS A 66 18.58 -15.81 15.29
C LYS A 66 19.54 -16.92 14.88
#